data_AF-A0A6M3ZX06-F1
#
_entry.id   AF-A0A6M3ZX06-F1
#
_cell.length_a   1.000
_cell.length_b   1.000
_cell.length_c   1.000
_cell.angle_alpha   90.00
_cell.angle_beta   90.00
_cell.angle_gamma   90.00
#
_symmetry.space_group_name_H-M   'P 1'
#
loop_
_entity.id
_entity.type
_entity.pdbx_description
1 polymer ?
#
loop_
_entity_poly.entity_id
_entity_poly.type
_entity_poly.pdbx_seq_one_letter_code
_entity_poly.pdbx_strand_id
1 'polypeptide(L)'
;MNKSTALRRHRKTRLAKQEDEEFARSEARTRKWFTDTLTLVANLRRKDRTFHGLSQEFRFWKEVLLTEYRKSRDIGHARDVGAARENILRGFLTGSGFLPKKYGVTEMSTRVASTSGHVSGELDLVIYDTAESIALMQQQKAFQVLPVECTYGTIQVKSRLNRKNLKEAFENIASFKRLDSTHKKPAVISGGNSPYSFRPFGLIFAYESELSWPDLVEEVKTLCGETESHLICNSIFILSEGHMMPGSEARVAFHNSEIAELSEVVIHGRPDRADDVLYSFYYILMELLRATNIGEVPFNAYYNVPLVAGKYSYEFLMGPFVEVMQCGKHGAFAKEIASQNIEKLINWCQSTESFDWEKLNVEIFFAEKKKSAQPGRKGNVFVYNPKELPLDKVLAFENELALPDGTKAVTKAIDYDAIHLLSTRRTVLVPRLYLDEIIDPCPKCKSWEAFIVNNQPPRSGDS
;
A
#
# COMPACT_ATOMS: atom_id res chain seq x y z
N MET A 1 19.17 -18.91 -5.67
CA MET A 1 20.38 -18.05 -5.56
C MET A 1 20.26 -16.92 -6.58
N ASN A 2 19.72 -15.77 -6.18
CA ASN A 2 19.56 -14.62 -7.08
C ASN A 2 20.85 -13.80 -7.09
N LYS A 3 21.48 -13.68 -8.27
CA LYS A 3 22.59 -12.77 -8.50
C LYS A 3 22.05 -11.33 -8.44
N SER A 4 22.55 -10.58 -7.47
CA SER A 4 22.45 -9.13 -7.36
C SER A 4 22.85 -8.48 -8.70
N THR A 5 21.88 -7.94 -9.44
CA THR A 5 22.12 -7.07 -10.58
C THR A 5 22.64 -5.74 -10.05
N ALA A 6 23.97 -5.60 -10.00
CA ALA A 6 24.60 -4.33 -9.67
C ALA A 6 24.15 -3.29 -10.72
N LEU A 7 23.44 -2.25 -10.27
CA LEU A 7 23.10 -1.07 -11.06
C LEU A 7 24.35 -0.54 -11.77
N ARG A 8 24.46 -0.77 -13.08
CA ARG A 8 25.53 -0.20 -13.91
C ARG A 8 25.37 1.32 -13.86
N ARG A 9 26.29 2.02 -13.18
CA ARG A 9 26.41 3.49 -13.29
C ARG A 9 26.64 3.84 -14.76
N HIS A 10 25.60 4.34 -15.43
CA HIS A 10 25.74 4.85 -16.79
C HIS A 10 26.65 6.09 -16.74
N ARG A 11 27.89 5.96 -17.23
CA ARG A 11 28.85 7.07 -17.22
C ARG A 11 28.45 8.04 -18.34
N LYS A 12 27.92 9.21 -17.98
CA LYS A 12 27.57 10.28 -18.93
C LYS A 12 28.74 10.62 -19.85
N THR A 13 28.42 10.86 -21.12
CA THR A 13 29.39 11.33 -22.13
C THR A 13 29.88 12.73 -21.77
N ARG A 14 31.03 13.16 -22.32
CA ARG A 14 31.55 14.51 -22.08
C ARG A 14 30.57 15.59 -22.56
N LEU A 15 29.89 15.34 -23.68
CA LEU A 15 28.92 16.25 -24.26
C LEU A 15 27.69 16.43 -23.35
N ALA A 16 27.11 15.33 -22.86
CA ALA A 16 25.96 15.40 -21.95
C ALA A 16 26.28 16.15 -20.64
N LYS A 17 27.51 16.02 -20.13
CA LYS A 17 27.95 16.81 -18.97
C LYS A 17 28.05 18.31 -19.28
N GLN A 18 28.52 18.67 -20.47
CA GLN A 18 28.61 20.07 -20.88
C GLN A 18 27.22 20.69 -21.06
N GLU A 19 26.26 19.93 -21.60
CA GLU A 19 24.86 20.34 -21.72
C GLU A 19 24.21 20.54 -20.35
N ASP A 20 24.42 19.62 -19.40
CA ASP A 20 23.95 19.76 -18.01
C ASP A 20 24.51 21.03 -17.35
N GLU A 21 25.81 21.29 -17.52
CA GLU A 21 26.50 22.47 -16.97
C GLU A 21 26.00 23.78 -17.62
N GLU A 22 25.71 23.78 -18.92
CA GLU A 22 25.11 24.93 -19.61
C GLU A 22 23.68 25.19 -19.15
N PHE A 23 22.87 24.16 -19.02
CA PHE A 23 21.52 24.25 -18.46
C PHE A 23 21.55 24.86 -17.05
N ALA A 24 22.40 24.33 -16.16
CA ALA A 24 22.55 24.84 -14.81
C ALA A 24 22.95 26.33 -14.77
N ARG A 25 23.87 26.76 -15.64
CA ARG A 25 24.25 28.18 -15.76
C ARG A 25 23.11 29.04 -16.28
N SER A 26 22.33 28.54 -17.23
CA SER A 26 21.14 29.25 -17.74
C SER A 26 20.10 29.44 -16.64
N GLU A 27 19.74 28.36 -15.94
CA GLU A 27 18.79 28.41 -14.82
C GLU A 27 19.23 29.35 -13.70
N ALA A 28 20.52 29.36 -13.35
CA ALA A 28 21.05 30.27 -12.34
C ALA A 28 20.88 31.75 -12.73
N ARG A 29 21.12 32.09 -14.01
CA ARG A 29 20.91 33.47 -14.53
C ARG A 29 19.43 33.84 -14.48
N THR A 30 18.55 32.95 -14.95
CA THR A 30 17.10 33.16 -14.94
C THR A 30 16.57 33.32 -13.53
N ARG A 31 16.93 32.43 -12.60
CA ARG A 31 16.55 32.51 -11.19
C ARG A 31 16.98 33.82 -10.55
N LYS A 32 18.21 34.27 -10.81
CA LYS A 32 18.70 35.55 -10.30
C LYS A 32 17.84 36.71 -10.78
N TRP A 33 17.56 36.79 -12.08
CA TRP A 33 16.72 37.84 -12.64
C TRP A 33 15.30 37.87 -12.04
N PHE A 34 14.66 36.70 -11.89
CA PHE A 34 13.35 36.59 -11.25
C PHE A 34 13.41 37.03 -9.78
N THR A 35 14.40 36.56 -9.03
CA THR A 35 14.54 36.86 -7.60
C THR A 35 14.78 38.35 -7.36
N ASP A 36 15.66 38.99 -8.15
CA ASP A 36 15.95 40.43 -8.08
C ASP A 36 14.68 41.25 -8.36
N THR A 37 13.95 40.89 -9.43
CA THR A 37 12.71 41.54 -9.82
C THR A 37 11.63 41.40 -8.75
N LEU A 38 11.43 40.19 -8.22
CA LEU A 38 10.41 39.92 -7.20
C LEU A 38 10.76 40.57 -5.85
N THR A 39 12.04 40.70 -5.52
CA THR A 39 12.51 41.42 -4.33
C THR A 39 12.25 42.91 -4.47
N LEU A 40 12.54 43.50 -5.64
CA LEU A 40 12.23 44.89 -5.93
C LEU A 40 10.72 45.16 -5.80
N VAL A 41 9.88 44.34 -6.41
CA VAL A 41 8.42 44.46 -6.32
C VAL A 41 7.94 44.35 -4.87
N ALA A 42 8.47 43.41 -4.09
CA ALA A 42 8.11 43.27 -2.67
C ALA A 42 8.48 44.51 -1.86
N ASN A 43 9.69 45.06 -2.06
CA ASN A 43 10.16 46.26 -1.37
C ASN A 43 9.34 47.51 -1.73
N LEU A 44 8.92 47.65 -2.99
CA LEU A 44 8.05 48.74 -3.41
C LEU A 44 6.65 48.63 -2.77
N ARG A 45 6.10 47.42 -2.65
CA ARG A 45 4.78 47.19 -2.06
C ARG A 45 4.73 47.39 -0.55
N ARG A 46 5.85 47.17 0.17
CA ARG A 46 5.94 47.25 1.65
C ARG A 46 5.59 48.61 2.25
N LYS A 47 5.58 49.69 1.47
CA LYS A 47 5.31 51.04 1.98
C LYS A 47 3.82 51.33 2.23
N ASP A 48 2.91 50.56 1.62
CA ASP A 48 1.49 50.94 1.53
C ASP A 48 0.50 49.98 2.22
N ARG A 49 0.92 48.76 2.60
CA ARG A 49 0.02 47.73 3.17
C ARG A 49 0.74 46.84 4.17
N THR A 50 0.02 46.28 5.13
CA THR A 50 0.56 45.31 6.11
C THR A 50 0.53 43.86 5.62
N PHE A 51 -0.41 43.54 4.71
CA PHE A 51 -0.52 42.21 4.09
C PHE A 51 -0.35 42.31 2.57
N HIS A 52 0.57 41.51 2.03
CA HIS A 52 0.94 41.52 0.60
C HIS A 52 0.60 40.22 -0.14
N GLY A 53 -0.22 39.37 0.48
CA GLY A 53 -0.47 38.02 0.02
C GLY A 53 0.56 37.01 0.54
N LEU A 54 0.36 35.75 0.18
CA LEU A 54 1.12 34.62 0.71
C LEU A 54 2.56 34.53 0.24
N SER A 55 2.95 35.28 -0.80
CA SER A 55 4.29 35.17 -1.38
C SER A 55 5.41 35.49 -0.37
N GLN A 56 5.24 36.52 0.45
CA GLN A 56 6.24 36.87 1.47
C GLN A 56 6.26 35.85 2.61
N GLU A 57 5.08 35.40 3.05
CA GLU A 57 4.95 34.41 4.12
C GLU A 57 5.63 33.08 3.74
N PHE A 58 5.39 32.60 2.52
CA PHE A 58 5.97 31.34 2.05
C PHE A 58 7.47 31.44 1.80
N ARG A 59 7.99 32.61 1.39
CA ARG A 59 9.44 32.83 1.32
C ARG A 59 10.09 32.85 2.70
N PHE A 60 9.45 33.51 3.66
CA PHE A 60 9.90 33.49 5.05
C PHE A 60 9.97 32.06 5.58
N TRP A 61 8.89 31.29 5.45
CA TRP A 61 8.85 29.89 5.90
C TRP A 61 9.82 28.99 5.15
N LYS A 62 10.05 29.24 3.85
CA LYS A 62 11.07 28.53 3.08
C LYS A 62 12.47 28.75 3.67
N GLU A 63 12.81 30.00 3.98
CA GLU A 63 14.12 30.29 4.60
C GLU A 63 14.25 29.70 6.00
N VAL A 64 13.16 29.72 6.80
CA VAL A 64 13.10 29.04 8.10
C VAL A 64 13.36 27.54 7.93
N LEU A 65 12.64 26.86 7.03
CA LEU A 65 12.83 25.43 6.76
C LEU A 65 14.26 25.10 6.33
N LEU A 66 14.84 25.88 5.42
CA LEU A 66 16.23 25.68 4.97
C LEU A 66 17.24 25.94 6.08
N THR A 67 17.00 26.95 6.92
CA THR A 67 17.88 27.28 8.05
C THR A 67 17.86 26.18 9.11
N GLU A 68 16.68 25.72 9.51
CA GLU A 68 16.55 24.61 10.47
C GLU A 68 17.11 23.31 9.88
N TYR A 69 16.92 23.06 8.58
CA TYR A 69 17.55 21.93 7.91
C TYR A 69 19.07 22.01 7.94
N ARG A 70 19.67 23.18 7.68
CA ARG A 70 21.14 23.38 7.78
C ARG A 70 21.63 23.11 9.20
N LYS A 71 20.95 23.60 10.23
CA LYS A 71 21.28 23.34 11.65
C LYS A 71 21.18 21.85 12.01
N SER A 72 20.21 21.13 11.44
CA SER A 72 20.04 19.69 11.69
C SER A 72 21.22 18.83 11.20
N ARG A 73 22.14 19.38 10.40
CA ARG A 73 23.33 18.66 9.91
C ARG A 73 24.35 18.36 11.01
N ASP A 74 24.31 19.10 12.11
CA ASP A 74 25.25 18.95 13.22
C ASP A 74 24.83 17.86 14.23
N ILE A 75 23.70 17.18 14.00
CA ILE A 75 23.22 16.06 14.81
C ILE A 75 24.03 14.80 14.51
N GLY A 76 24.60 14.16 15.54
CA GLY A 76 25.58 13.07 15.39
C GLY A 76 25.06 11.68 14.99
N HIS A 77 23.78 11.38 15.19
CA HIS A 77 23.20 10.06 14.88
C HIS A 77 22.24 10.11 13.68
N ALA A 78 22.48 9.27 12.66
CA ALA A 78 21.74 9.29 11.40
C ALA A 78 20.21 9.11 11.54
N ARG A 79 19.75 8.33 12.53
CA ARG A 79 18.32 8.14 12.80
C ARG A 79 17.67 9.41 13.37
N ASP A 80 18.35 10.06 14.30
CA ASP A 80 17.90 11.31 14.93
C ASP A 80 17.89 12.46 13.92
N VAL A 81 18.82 12.42 12.96
CA VAL A 81 18.87 13.36 11.83
C VAL A 81 17.62 13.22 10.93
N GLY A 82 17.20 12.00 10.61
CA GLY A 82 15.98 11.75 9.82
C GLY A 82 14.74 12.28 10.51
N ALA A 83 14.52 11.85 11.76
CA ALA A 83 13.39 12.28 12.58
C ALA A 83 13.38 13.80 12.80
N ALA A 84 14.53 14.43 13.04
CA ALA A 84 14.62 15.89 13.16
C ALA A 84 14.17 16.62 11.89
N ARG A 85 14.50 16.08 10.70
CA ARG A 85 14.15 16.70 9.42
C ARG A 85 12.69 16.50 9.03
N GLU A 86 12.09 15.39 9.46
CA GLU A 86 10.65 15.19 9.44
C GLU A 86 9.95 16.20 10.36
N ASN A 87 10.48 16.38 11.58
CA ASN A 87 9.95 17.34 12.56
C ASN A 87 9.97 18.78 12.02
N ILE A 88 10.97 19.18 11.24
CA ILE A 88 11.05 20.51 10.63
C ILE A 88 9.86 20.76 9.69
N LEU A 89 9.58 19.83 8.75
CA LEU A 89 8.45 19.96 7.85
C LEU A 89 7.11 19.85 8.60
N ARG A 90 7.00 18.92 9.56
CA ARG A 90 5.82 18.78 10.41
C ARG A 90 5.53 20.07 11.19
N GLY A 91 6.57 20.70 11.74
CA GLY A 91 6.47 21.97 12.46
C GLY A 91 5.95 23.09 11.59
N PHE A 92 6.37 23.17 10.32
CA PHE A 92 5.77 24.09 9.36
C PHE A 92 4.29 23.77 9.11
N LEU A 93 3.94 22.53 8.81
CA LEU A 93 2.56 22.13 8.49
C LEU A 93 1.60 22.41 9.66
N THR A 94 2.03 22.11 10.89
CA THR A 94 1.18 22.22 12.09
C THR A 94 1.25 23.59 12.75
N GLY A 95 2.39 24.28 12.71
CA GLY A 95 2.64 25.55 13.40
C GLY A 95 2.42 26.81 12.56
N SER A 96 2.42 26.72 11.23
CA SER A 96 2.25 27.91 10.36
C SER A 96 0.83 28.49 10.34
N GLY A 97 -0.16 27.69 10.71
CA GLY A 97 -1.58 28.04 10.56
C GLY A 97 -2.15 27.88 9.15
N PHE A 98 -1.36 27.39 8.18
CA PHE A 98 -1.83 27.19 6.81
C PHE A 98 -2.61 25.89 6.60
N LEU A 99 -2.31 24.83 7.37
CA LEU A 99 -3.06 23.58 7.30
C LEU A 99 -4.37 23.70 8.11
N PRO A 100 -5.55 23.49 7.51
CA PRO A 100 -6.81 23.49 8.25
C PRO A 100 -6.83 22.45 9.37
N LYS A 101 -7.38 22.79 10.54
CA LYS A 101 -7.37 21.95 11.76
C LYS A 101 -8.01 20.56 11.63
N LYS A 102 -8.87 20.35 10.63
CA LYS A 102 -9.45 19.04 10.32
C LYS A 102 -8.42 18.03 9.77
N TYR A 103 -7.28 18.53 9.28
CA TYR A 103 -6.18 17.71 8.79
C TYR A 103 -5.09 17.62 9.86
N GLY A 104 -4.92 16.44 10.43
CA GLY A 104 -3.88 16.11 11.40
C GLY A 104 -2.63 15.61 10.69
N VAL A 105 -1.45 15.80 11.29
CA VAL A 105 -0.18 15.24 10.80
C VAL A 105 0.39 14.35 11.89
N THR A 106 0.74 13.11 11.56
CA THR A 106 1.22 12.14 12.54
C THR A 106 2.55 12.56 13.18
N GLU A 107 2.65 12.45 14.50
CA GLU A 107 3.87 12.74 15.27
C GLU A 107 4.78 11.52 15.43
N MET A 108 4.21 10.33 15.30
CA MET A 108 4.87 9.05 15.54
C MET A 108 5.19 8.34 14.22
N SER A 109 6.14 7.40 14.26
CA SER A 109 6.36 6.48 13.13
C SER A 109 5.05 5.75 12.85
N THR A 110 4.55 5.87 11.62
CA THR A 110 3.20 5.43 11.28
C THR A 110 3.24 4.42 10.14
N ARG A 111 2.49 3.33 10.30
CA ARG A 111 2.02 2.50 9.19
C ARG A 111 0.52 2.65 9.04
N VAL A 112 0.01 2.32 7.87
CA VAL A 112 -1.42 2.30 7.61
C VAL A 112 -1.83 0.89 7.25
N ALA A 113 -2.94 0.42 7.79
CA ALA A 113 -3.50 -0.90 7.50
C ALA A 113 -4.84 -0.75 6.78
N SER A 114 -5.21 -1.79 6.04
CA SER A 114 -6.55 -1.94 5.46
C SER A 114 -7.22 -3.18 6.04
N THR A 115 -8.55 -3.27 5.91
CA THR A 115 -9.31 -4.45 6.34
C THR A 115 -8.98 -5.71 5.51
N SER A 116 -8.19 -5.58 4.45
CA SER A 116 -7.70 -6.71 3.66
C SER A 116 -6.52 -7.43 4.36
N GLY A 117 -6.05 -6.93 5.50
CA GLY A 117 -4.87 -7.43 6.20
C GLY A 117 -3.55 -6.84 5.70
N HIS A 118 -3.55 -6.14 4.55
CA HIS A 118 -2.35 -5.47 4.05
C HIS A 118 -2.01 -4.25 4.91
N VAL A 119 -0.71 -4.04 5.12
CA VAL A 119 -0.11 -2.92 5.86
C VAL A 119 0.94 -2.24 5.00
N SER A 120 0.99 -0.91 5.01
CA SER A 120 2.00 -0.13 4.29
C SER A 120 3.40 -0.34 4.86
N GLY A 121 4.43 0.11 4.12
CA GLY A 121 5.73 0.45 4.69
C GLY A 121 5.62 1.59 5.72
N GLU A 122 6.74 1.91 6.38
CA GLU A 122 6.81 3.05 7.30
C GLU A 122 6.67 4.37 6.54
N LEU A 123 5.77 5.23 7.03
CA LEU A 123 5.44 6.51 6.44
C LEU A 123 5.94 7.64 7.33
N ASP A 124 6.67 8.58 6.73
CA ASP A 124 7.34 9.67 7.46
C ASP A 124 6.29 10.65 8.05
N LEU A 125 5.41 11.18 7.20
CA LEU A 125 4.25 11.98 7.61
C LEU A 125 2.98 11.40 7.00
N VAL A 126 1.98 11.08 7.81
CA VAL A 126 0.63 10.73 7.36
C VAL A 126 -0.32 11.87 7.73
N ILE A 127 -1.15 12.28 6.76
CA ILE A 127 -2.20 13.26 6.98
C ILE A 127 -3.51 12.52 7.15
N TYR A 128 -4.18 12.77 8.27
CA TYR A 128 -5.35 12.03 8.71
C TYR A 128 -6.46 12.98 9.16
N ASP A 129 -7.68 12.47 9.30
CA ASP A 129 -8.80 13.25 9.83
C ASP A 129 -8.77 13.35 11.34
N THR A 130 -8.76 14.57 11.88
CA THR A 130 -8.69 14.77 13.33
C THR A 130 -9.99 14.49 14.05
N ALA A 131 -11.13 14.45 13.35
CA ALA A 131 -12.43 14.25 13.95
C ALA A 131 -12.72 12.76 14.23
N GLU A 132 -12.51 11.89 13.24
CA GLU A 132 -12.97 10.49 13.29
C GLU A 132 -11.82 9.45 13.28
N SER A 133 -10.57 9.89 13.46
CA SER A 133 -9.44 8.95 13.47
C SER A 133 -9.33 8.14 14.76
N ILE A 134 -8.89 6.89 14.57
CA ILE A 134 -8.47 5.99 15.64
C ILE A 134 -7.10 5.41 15.33
N ALA A 135 -6.40 4.94 16.36
CA ALA A 135 -5.22 4.11 16.18
C ALA A 135 -5.59 2.63 16.37
N LEU A 136 -5.30 1.80 15.38
CA LEU A 136 -5.48 0.34 15.45
C LEU A 136 -4.47 -0.31 16.39
N MET A 137 -3.26 0.26 16.45
CA MET A 137 -2.20 -0.16 17.36
C MET A 137 -1.37 1.05 17.74
N GLN A 138 -0.97 1.15 19.00
CA GLN A 138 0.04 2.10 19.48
C GLN A 138 1.02 1.40 20.40
N GLN A 139 2.32 1.59 20.15
CA GLN A 139 3.37 1.05 21.01
C GLN A 139 4.23 2.18 21.56
N GLN A 140 4.19 2.35 22.89
CA GLN A 140 5.07 3.22 23.68
C GLN A 140 5.26 4.65 23.13
N LYS A 141 4.23 5.21 22.48
CA LYS A 141 4.29 6.53 21.80
C LYS A 141 5.42 6.67 20.75
N ALA A 142 6.01 5.56 20.29
CA ALA A 142 7.03 5.56 19.24
C ALA A 142 6.46 5.14 17.88
N PHE A 143 5.49 4.22 17.89
CA PHE A 143 4.93 3.61 16.70
C PHE A 143 3.41 3.52 16.77
N GLN A 144 2.75 3.76 15.64
CA GLN A 144 1.30 3.58 15.50
C GLN A 144 0.91 2.97 14.16
N VAL A 145 -0.27 2.34 14.15
CA VAL A 145 -0.95 1.88 12.93
C VAL A 145 -2.30 2.59 12.84
N LEU A 146 -2.54 3.28 11.73
CA LEU A 146 -3.84 3.91 11.43
C LEU A 146 -4.62 3.05 10.43
N PRO A 147 -5.97 3.08 10.46
CA PRO A 147 -6.78 2.51 9.38
C PRO A 147 -6.72 3.41 8.14
N VAL A 148 -6.73 2.82 6.95
CA VAL A 148 -6.67 3.58 5.69
C VAL A 148 -7.85 4.53 5.53
N GLU A 149 -9.02 4.16 6.06
CA GLU A 149 -10.27 4.91 5.95
C GLU A 149 -10.20 6.32 6.53
N CYS A 150 -9.35 6.59 7.54
CA CYS A 150 -9.20 7.92 8.14
C CYS A 150 -7.95 8.67 7.65
N THR A 151 -7.29 8.21 6.58
CA THR A 151 -6.05 8.79 6.06
C THR A 151 -6.25 9.44 4.69
N TYR A 152 -5.82 10.69 4.54
CA TYR A 152 -5.89 11.41 3.27
C TYR A 152 -4.68 11.12 2.38
N GLY A 153 -3.48 11.10 2.96
CA GLY A 153 -2.27 11.01 2.17
C GLY A 153 -1.01 10.92 3.01
N THR A 154 0.13 10.72 2.35
CA THR A 154 1.44 10.69 3.00
C THR A 154 2.42 11.63 2.32
N ILE A 155 3.41 12.09 3.09
CA ILE A 155 4.56 12.84 2.60
C ILE A 155 5.82 12.08 3.04
N GLN A 156 6.58 11.57 2.07
CA GLN A 156 7.91 10.98 2.30
C GLN A 156 8.94 12.11 2.32
N VAL A 157 9.63 12.28 3.45
CA VAL A 157 10.57 13.37 3.69
C VAL A 157 11.99 12.86 3.53
N LYS A 158 12.73 13.37 2.54
CA LYS A 158 14.14 13.05 2.34
C LYS A 158 15.00 14.28 2.59
N SER A 159 16.13 14.08 3.23
CA SER A 159 17.06 15.19 3.47
C SER A 159 17.65 15.70 2.16
N ARG A 160 18.27 14.77 1.44
CA ARG A 160 18.92 15.01 0.16
C ARG A 160 18.57 13.85 -0.76
N LEU A 161 17.91 14.11 -1.89
CA LEU A 161 17.50 13.06 -2.81
C LEU A 161 18.70 12.44 -3.53
N ASN A 162 18.68 11.12 -3.61
CA ASN A 162 19.52 10.32 -4.48
C ASN A 162 18.69 9.16 -5.05
N ARG A 163 19.23 8.42 -6.02
CA ARG A 163 18.48 7.35 -6.70
C ARG A 163 17.91 6.32 -5.73
N LYS A 164 18.67 5.94 -4.69
CA LYS A 164 18.24 4.96 -3.70
C LYS A 164 17.05 5.45 -2.88
N ASN A 165 17.16 6.62 -2.24
CA ASN A 165 16.10 7.09 -1.36
C ASN A 165 14.87 7.63 -2.10
N LEU A 166 15.03 8.02 -3.37
CA LEU A 166 13.93 8.32 -4.27
C LEU A 166 13.13 7.05 -4.58
N LYS A 167 13.82 5.95 -4.93
CA LYS A 167 13.17 4.65 -5.13
C LYS A 167 12.44 4.16 -3.88
N GLU A 168 13.08 4.22 -2.71
CA GLU A 168 12.45 3.86 -1.43
C GLU A 168 11.19 4.70 -1.15
N ALA A 169 11.21 6.00 -1.45
CA ALA A 169 10.04 6.86 -1.31
C ALA A 169 8.90 6.46 -2.25
N PHE A 170 9.20 6.12 -3.51
CA PHE A 170 8.22 5.58 -4.46
C PHE A 170 7.61 4.26 -3.97
N GLU A 171 8.44 3.32 -3.49
CA GLU A 171 7.99 2.02 -2.99
C GLU A 171 7.08 2.18 -1.75
N ASN A 172 7.44 3.06 -0.81
CA ASN A 172 6.63 3.37 0.36
C ASN A 172 5.28 3.97 -0.03
N ILE A 173 5.27 4.97 -0.93
CA ILE A 173 4.03 5.57 -1.43
C ILE A 173 3.18 4.53 -2.15
N ALA A 174 3.77 3.72 -3.02
CA ALA A 174 3.05 2.66 -3.72
C ALA A 174 2.44 1.64 -2.75
N SER A 175 3.16 1.26 -1.68
CA SER A 175 2.63 0.36 -0.65
C SER A 175 1.39 0.93 0.05
N PHE A 176 1.38 2.25 0.29
CA PHE A 176 0.26 2.93 0.91
C PHE A 176 -0.92 3.12 -0.05
N LYS A 177 -0.66 3.52 -1.31
CA LYS A 177 -1.70 3.70 -2.33
C LYS A 177 -2.34 2.39 -2.78
N ARG A 178 -1.70 1.24 -2.54
CA ARG A 178 -2.26 -0.11 -2.76
C ARG A 178 -3.32 -0.50 -1.73
N LEU A 179 -3.34 0.13 -0.56
CA LEU A 179 -4.31 -0.21 0.48
C LEU A 179 -5.72 0.08 -0.02
N ASP A 180 -6.58 -0.93 0.02
CA ASP A 180 -7.98 -0.80 -0.35
C ASP A 180 -8.75 -0.22 0.84
N SER A 181 -9.39 0.93 0.64
CA SER A 181 -10.36 1.43 1.59
C SER A 181 -11.70 0.77 1.25
N THR A 182 -12.33 0.11 2.22
CA THR A 182 -13.59 -0.65 2.04
C THR A 182 -14.79 0.17 1.58
N HIS A 183 -14.59 1.45 1.26
CA HIS A 183 -15.61 2.34 0.79
C HIS A 183 -16.24 1.76 -0.48
N LYS A 184 -17.50 1.34 -0.33
CA LYS A 184 -18.44 1.32 -1.45
C LYS A 184 -18.30 2.68 -2.10
N LYS A 185 -17.70 2.74 -3.30
CA LYS A 185 -17.71 3.95 -4.12
C LYS A 185 -19.19 4.39 -4.09
N PRO A 186 -19.55 5.52 -3.47
CA PRO A 186 -20.89 6.02 -3.64
C PRO A 186 -21.13 6.04 -5.15
N ALA A 187 -22.36 5.78 -5.56
CA ALA A 187 -22.76 5.96 -6.95
C ALA A 187 -22.70 7.46 -7.26
N VAL A 188 -21.50 8.03 -7.24
CA VAL A 188 -21.26 9.37 -7.73
C VAL A 188 -21.40 9.20 -9.23
N ILE A 189 -22.48 9.76 -9.75
CA ILE A 189 -22.62 10.12 -11.16
C ILE A 189 -21.59 11.23 -11.39
N SER A 190 -20.30 10.87 -11.34
CA SER A 190 -19.23 11.75 -11.78
C SER A 190 -19.17 11.58 -13.28
N GLY A 191 -19.63 12.60 -14.02
CA GLY A 191 -19.17 12.78 -15.38
C GLY A 191 -17.64 12.72 -15.41
N GLY A 192 -17.06 12.16 -16.47
CA GLY A 192 -15.60 12.06 -16.63
C GLY A 192 -14.93 13.39 -16.30
N ASN A 193 -13.79 13.34 -15.60
CA ASN A 193 -12.98 14.46 -15.09
C ASN A 193 -13.25 14.95 -13.65
N SER A 194 -13.76 14.12 -12.75
CA SER A 194 -13.80 14.45 -11.31
C SER A 194 -12.39 14.33 -10.67
N PRO A 195 -11.88 15.34 -9.93
CA PRO A 195 -10.62 15.24 -9.20
C PRO A 195 -10.73 14.30 -7.98
N TYR A 196 -11.95 13.98 -7.54
CA TYR A 196 -12.19 13.23 -6.32
C TYR A 196 -11.74 11.77 -6.39
N SER A 197 -11.16 11.27 -5.30
CA SER A 197 -10.66 9.89 -5.19
C SER A 197 -10.82 9.33 -3.78
N PHE A 198 -11.15 8.03 -3.68
CA PHE A 198 -11.10 7.27 -2.41
C PHE A 198 -9.72 6.68 -2.12
N ARG A 199 -8.77 6.85 -3.04
CA ARG A 199 -7.39 6.43 -2.83
C ARG A 199 -6.63 7.56 -2.13
N PRO A 200 -5.75 7.22 -1.18
CA PRO A 200 -4.90 8.23 -0.57
C PRO A 200 -3.89 8.77 -1.58
N PHE A 201 -3.40 9.99 -1.37
CA PHE A 201 -2.32 10.58 -2.18
C PHE A 201 -0.94 10.34 -1.55
N GLY A 202 0.12 10.49 -2.33
CA GLY A 202 1.49 10.43 -1.83
C GLY A 202 2.36 11.52 -2.43
N LEU A 203 3.09 12.25 -1.58
CA LEU A 203 4.03 13.29 -1.98
C LEU A 203 5.45 12.92 -1.55
N ILE A 204 6.43 13.36 -2.31
CA ILE A 204 7.84 13.32 -1.90
C ILE A 204 8.28 14.76 -1.64
N PHE A 205 8.85 15.01 -0.48
CA PHE A 205 9.43 16.29 -0.11
C PHE A 205 10.90 16.10 0.22
N ALA A 206 11.76 16.93 -0.35
CA ALA A 206 13.16 16.96 -0.02
C ALA A 206 13.69 18.39 0.13
N TYR A 207 14.75 18.54 0.91
CA TYR A 207 15.40 19.85 1.06
C TYR A 207 16.36 20.13 -0.09
N GLU A 208 17.11 19.10 -0.54
CA GLU A 208 18.14 19.18 -1.59
C GLU A 208 18.20 17.90 -2.44
N SER A 209 19.00 17.90 -3.51
CA SER A 209 19.35 16.72 -4.32
C SER A 209 20.87 16.49 -4.43
N GLU A 210 21.26 15.24 -4.70
CA GLU A 210 22.60 14.84 -5.19
C GLU A 210 22.66 14.74 -6.72
N LEU A 211 21.50 14.64 -7.36
CA LEU A 211 21.33 14.44 -8.79
C LEU A 211 21.19 15.80 -9.48
N SER A 212 21.73 15.94 -10.70
CA SER A 212 21.43 17.10 -11.53
C SER A 212 19.95 17.10 -11.93
N TRP A 213 19.41 18.26 -12.30
CA TRP A 213 18.02 18.36 -12.71
C TRP A 213 17.64 17.39 -13.86
N PRO A 214 18.45 17.23 -14.93
CA PRO A 214 18.18 16.21 -15.95
C PRO A 214 18.23 14.78 -15.41
N ASP A 215 19.20 14.44 -14.54
CA ASP A 215 19.28 13.12 -13.90
C ASP A 215 18.06 12.82 -13.03
N LEU A 216 17.54 13.84 -12.32
CA LEU A 216 16.32 13.72 -11.53
C LEU A 216 15.12 13.40 -12.41
N VAL A 217 14.92 14.17 -13.47
CA VAL A 217 13.79 13.97 -14.40
C VAL A 217 13.83 12.58 -15.03
N GLU A 218 15.02 12.11 -15.43
CA GLU A 218 15.21 10.77 -16.00
C GLU A 218 14.94 9.65 -14.98
N GLU A 219 15.45 9.79 -13.75
CA GLU A 219 15.20 8.81 -12.69
C GLU A 219 13.72 8.74 -12.32
N VAL A 220 13.06 9.89 -12.17
CA VAL A 220 11.61 9.95 -11.90
C VAL A 220 10.83 9.33 -13.05
N LYS A 221 11.19 9.61 -14.31
CA LYS A 221 10.55 8.99 -15.48
C LYS A 221 10.68 7.45 -15.43
N THR A 222 11.85 6.96 -15.05
CA THR A 222 12.12 5.51 -14.94
C THR A 222 11.25 4.88 -13.87
N LEU A 223 11.23 5.46 -12.66
CA LEU A 223 10.42 4.96 -11.54
C LEU A 223 8.91 5.00 -11.84
N CYS A 224 8.43 6.05 -12.52
CA CYS A 224 7.06 6.12 -13.00
C CYS A 224 6.75 5.03 -14.03
N GLY A 225 7.68 4.70 -14.93
CA GLY A 225 7.51 3.63 -15.92
C GLY A 225 7.50 2.21 -15.33
N GLU A 226 8.13 2.02 -14.17
CA GLU A 226 8.13 0.75 -13.42
C GLU A 226 6.93 0.59 -12.47
N THR A 227 6.10 1.63 -12.33
CA THR A 227 5.01 1.68 -11.35
C THR A 227 3.66 1.81 -12.05
N GLU A 228 2.67 1.00 -11.63
CA GLU A 228 1.29 1.14 -12.14
C GLU A 228 0.78 2.57 -11.91
N SER A 229 0.12 3.18 -12.91
CA SER A 229 -0.17 4.62 -12.90
C SER A 229 -0.88 5.09 -11.62
N HIS A 230 -1.87 4.33 -11.14
CA HIS A 230 -2.61 4.67 -9.92
C HIS A 230 -1.79 4.61 -8.61
N LEU A 231 -0.58 4.05 -8.63
CA LEU A 231 0.35 3.93 -7.50
C LEU A 231 1.48 4.97 -7.54
N ILE A 232 1.63 5.70 -8.65
CA ILE A 232 2.65 6.74 -8.81
C ILE A 232 2.42 7.87 -7.80
N CYS A 233 3.50 8.44 -7.26
CA CYS A 233 3.42 9.60 -6.38
C CYS A 233 2.86 10.83 -7.11
N ASN A 234 2.12 11.66 -6.40
CA ASN A 234 1.36 12.75 -6.99
C ASN A 234 2.25 13.95 -7.37
N SER A 235 3.31 14.21 -6.61
CA SER A 235 4.31 15.25 -6.91
C SER A 235 5.57 15.08 -6.07
N ILE A 236 6.68 15.59 -6.58
CA ILE A 236 8.01 15.57 -5.95
C ILE A 236 8.48 17.01 -5.79
N PHE A 237 8.80 17.42 -4.56
CA PHE A 237 9.27 18.76 -4.24
C PHE A 237 10.69 18.71 -3.70
N ILE A 238 11.57 19.57 -4.23
CA ILE A 238 12.94 19.76 -3.77
C ILE A 238 13.08 21.24 -3.43
N LEU A 239 13.10 21.57 -2.14
CA LEU A 239 12.99 22.94 -1.63
C LEU A 239 14.08 23.88 -2.20
N SER A 240 15.27 23.37 -2.51
CA SER A 240 16.35 24.15 -3.11
C SER A 240 16.27 24.29 -4.63
N GLU A 241 15.55 23.41 -5.33
CA GLU A 241 15.69 23.20 -6.78
C GLU A 241 14.41 23.38 -7.59
N GLY A 242 13.24 22.96 -7.10
CA GLY A 242 12.00 22.97 -7.88
C GLY A 242 11.07 21.80 -7.55
N HIS A 243 10.11 21.54 -8.43
CA HIS A 243 9.22 20.39 -8.29
C HIS A 243 8.96 19.70 -9.63
N MET A 244 8.49 18.46 -9.56
CA MET A 244 8.18 17.61 -10.69
C MET A 244 6.82 16.95 -10.48
N MET A 245 6.02 16.88 -11.55
CA MET A 245 4.71 16.22 -11.54
C MET A 245 4.60 15.25 -12.73
N PRO A 246 3.91 14.12 -12.57
CA PRO A 246 3.54 13.29 -13.70
C PRO A 246 2.48 14.00 -14.57
N GLY A 247 2.24 13.47 -15.75
CA GLY A 247 1.32 14.04 -16.73
C GLY A 247 1.37 13.29 -18.05
N SER A 248 0.72 13.86 -19.06
CA SER A 248 0.88 13.49 -20.46
C SER A 248 1.65 14.59 -21.19
N GLU A 249 1.90 14.44 -22.49
CA GLU A 249 2.49 15.51 -23.30
C GLU A 249 1.65 16.80 -23.27
N ALA A 250 0.33 16.67 -23.14
CA ALA A 250 -0.61 17.79 -23.22
C ALA A 250 -0.84 18.50 -21.88
N ARG A 251 -0.67 17.82 -20.74
CA ARG A 251 -1.03 18.36 -19.42
C ARG A 251 -0.29 17.71 -18.27
N VAL A 252 -0.16 18.44 -17.17
CA VAL A 252 0.18 17.87 -15.85
C VAL A 252 -1.00 17.08 -15.29
N ALA A 253 -0.71 16.07 -14.48
CA ALA A 253 -1.69 15.28 -13.75
C ALA A 253 -1.13 15.05 -12.34
N PHE A 254 -1.76 15.66 -11.33
CA PHE A 254 -1.35 15.44 -9.94
C PHE A 254 -2.48 14.88 -9.08
N HIS A 255 -3.74 14.92 -9.52
CA HIS A 255 -4.82 14.21 -8.82
C HIS A 255 -4.76 12.70 -9.08
N ASN A 256 -5.21 11.90 -8.11
CA ASN A 256 -5.23 10.43 -8.22
C ASN A 256 -6.07 9.94 -9.40
N SER A 257 -7.19 10.60 -9.71
CA SER A 257 -8.03 10.25 -10.87
C SER A 257 -7.29 10.51 -12.19
N GLU A 258 -6.64 11.67 -12.32
CA GLU A 258 -5.90 12.04 -13.52
C GLU A 258 -4.71 11.12 -13.79
N ILE A 259 -3.92 10.81 -12.75
CA ILE A 259 -2.74 9.94 -12.89
C ILE A 259 -3.17 8.52 -13.27
N ALA A 260 -4.28 8.01 -12.70
CA ALA A 260 -4.77 6.67 -13.01
C ALA A 260 -5.23 6.50 -14.47
N GLU A 261 -5.53 7.60 -15.17
CA GLU A 261 -5.93 7.60 -16.60
C GLU A 261 -4.74 7.70 -17.57
N LEU A 262 -3.52 7.91 -17.06
CA LEU A 262 -2.32 8.02 -17.90
C LEU A 262 -1.96 6.66 -18.50
N SER A 263 -1.93 6.60 -19.83
CA SER A 263 -1.40 5.47 -20.60
C SER A 263 0.13 5.51 -20.72
N GLU A 264 0.69 6.71 -20.86
CA GLU A 264 2.13 6.97 -20.86
C GLU A 264 2.42 8.17 -19.96
N VAL A 265 3.44 8.04 -19.11
CA VAL A 265 3.78 9.06 -18.11
C VAL A 265 4.90 9.95 -18.62
N VAL A 266 4.61 11.24 -18.74
CA VAL A 266 5.56 12.32 -18.98
C VAL A 266 5.82 13.07 -17.66
N ILE A 267 7.08 13.41 -17.40
CA ILE A 267 7.47 14.17 -16.20
C ILE A 267 7.61 15.64 -16.55
N HIS A 268 6.78 16.46 -15.92
CA HIS A 268 6.81 17.92 -16.03
C HIS A 268 7.66 18.49 -14.90
N GLY A 269 8.92 18.82 -15.22
CA GLY A 269 9.83 19.47 -14.29
C GLY A 269 9.70 20.99 -14.31
N ARG A 270 9.55 21.60 -13.13
CA ARG A 270 9.54 23.04 -12.93
C ARG A 270 10.66 23.46 -11.96
N PRO A 271 11.82 23.89 -12.47
CA PRO A 271 12.87 24.51 -11.67
C PRO A 271 12.36 25.73 -10.91
N ASP A 272 12.85 25.93 -9.69
CA ASP A 272 12.45 27.02 -8.81
C ASP A 272 13.10 28.35 -9.22
N ARG A 273 12.49 28.99 -10.21
CA ARG A 273 12.95 30.29 -10.72
C ARG A 273 12.42 31.48 -9.90
N ALA A 274 11.22 31.36 -9.34
CA ALA A 274 10.51 32.46 -8.66
C ALA A 274 10.57 32.40 -7.13
N ASP A 275 11.27 31.40 -6.59
CA ASP A 275 11.37 31.13 -5.15
C ASP A 275 9.99 30.80 -4.54
N ASP A 276 9.21 29.98 -5.25
CA ASP A 276 7.80 29.68 -4.97
C ASP A 276 7.52 28.17 -4.80
N VAL A 277 8.56 27.34 -4.73
CA VAL A 277 8.40 25.88 -4.59
C VAL A 277 7.64 25.46 -3.32
N LEU A 278 7.84 26.15 -2.18
CA LEU A 278 7.09 25.84 -0.95
C LEU A 278 5.60 26.17 -1.09
N TYR A 279 5.29 27.25 -1.80
CA TYR A 279 3.90 27.61 -2.10
C TYR A 279 3.27 26.60 -3.08
N SER A 280 4.04 26.14 -4.08
CA SER A 280 3.61 25.08 -4.99
C SER A 280 3.31 23.78 -4.24
N PHE A 281 4.17 23.42 -3.27
CA PHE A 281 3.93 22.29 -2.36
C PHE A 281 2.63 22.44 -1.58
N TYR A 282 2.43 23.59 -0.94
CA TYR A 282 1.20 23.85 -0.19
C TYR A 282 -0.05 23.83 -1.07
N TYR A 283 -0.01 24.46 -2.24
CA TYR A 283 -1.13 24.48 -3.18
C TYR A 283 -1.54 23.06 -3.57
N ILE A 284 -0.59 22.24 -4.04
CA ILE A 284 -0.85 20.86 -4.45
C ILE A 284 -1.33 20.03 -3.26
N LEU A 285 -0.74 20.22 -2.07
CA LEU A 285 -1.19 19.55 -0.86
C LEU A 285 -2.66 19.86 -0.54
N MET A 286 -3.06 21.13 -0.61
CA MET A 286 -4.45 21.53 -0.34
C MET A 286 -5.43 20.98 -1.37
N GLU A 287 -5.07 20.99 -2.65
CA GLU A 287 -5.91 20.44 -3.72
C GLU A 287 -6.08 18.93 -3.58
N LEU A 288 -5.02 18.20 -3.20
CA LEU A 288 -5.10 16.78 -2.91
C LEU A 288 -5.96 16.49 -1.67
N LEU A 289 -5.79 17.25 -0.58
CA LEU A 289 -6.57 17.10 0.64
C LEU A 289 -8.07 17.39 0.45
N ARG A 290 -8.42 18.25 -0.50
CA ARG A 290 -9.82 18.52 -0.87
C ARG A 290 -10.40 17.44 -1.79
N ALA A 291 -9.55 16.85 -2.61
CA ALA A 291 -9.94 15.82 -3.58
C ALA A 291 -9.98 14.41 -2.99
N THR A 292 -9.29 14.13 -1.88
CA THR A 292 -9.31 12.81 -1.26
C THR A 292 -10.51 12.66 -0.34
N ASN A 293 -11.39 11.71 -0.70
CA ASN A 293 -12.49 11.26 0.12
C ASN A 293 -12.02 10.17 1.07
N ILE A 294 -12.27 10.39 2.35
CA ILE A 294 -12.14 9.42 3.43
C ILE A 294 -13.53 8.86 3.78
N GLY A 295 -13.60 7.89 4.67
CA GLY A 295 -14.87 7.43 5.20
C GLY A 295 -14.77 6.83 6.58
N GLU A 296 -15.87 6.26 7.04
CA GLU A 296 -15.98 5.73 8.39
C GLU A 296 -15.10 4.48 8.56
N VAL A 297 -14.46 4.37 9.72
CA VAL A 297 -13.62 3.22 10.07
C VAL A 297 -14.52 2.01 10.41
N PRO A 298 -14.46 0.90 9.65
CA PRO A 298 -15.25 -0.29 9.95
C PRO A 298 -14.59 -1.10 11.08
N PHE A 299 -14.77 -0.69 12.35
CA PHE A 299 -14.09 -1.29 13.51
C PHE A 299 -14.16 -2.82 13.56
N ASN A 300 -15.32 -3.41 13.22
CA ASN A 300 -15.50 -4.87 13.22
C ASN A 300 -14.62 -5.58 12.18
N ALA A 301 -14.32 -4.95 11.06
CA ALA A 301 -13.49 -5.52 10.00
C ALA A 301 -11.98 -5.49 10.35
N TYR A 302 -11.60 -4.76 11.40
CA TYR A 302 -10.24 -4.73 11.94
C TYR A 302 -10.04 -5.64 13.16
N TYR A 303 -11.11 -6.24 13.71
CA TYR A 303 -10.99 -7.10 14.90
C TYR A 303 -10.13 -8.33 14.62
N ASN A 304 -10.40 -9.02 13.51
CA ASN A 304 -9.56 -10.07 12.95
C ASN A 304 -9.39 -9.78 11.47
N VAL A 305 -8.19 -9.36 11.07
CA VAL A 305 -7.90 -9.10 9.67
C VAL A 305 -7.49 -10.38 8.93
N PRO A 306 -7.78 -10.49 7.63
CA PRO A 306 -7.38 -11.62 6.80
C PRO A 306 -5.86 -11.85 6.78
N LEU A 307 -5.46 -13.08 6.45
CA LEU A 307 -4.09 -13.40 6.10
C LEU A 307 -3.77 -12.85 4.70
N VAL A 308 -2.49 -12.52 4.47
CA VAL A 308 -2.03 -11.94 3.19
C VAL A 308 -0.96 -12.79 2.52
N ALA A 309 -1.02 -12.83 1.19
CA ALA A 309 -0.04 -13.48 0.32
C ALA A 309 0.20 -12.60 -0.91
N GLY A 310 1.27 -11.80 -0.87
CA GLY A 310 1.59 -10.85 -1.94
C GLY A 310 0.53 -9.75 -2.04
N LYS A 311 -0.29 -9.80 -3.09
CA LYS A 311 -1.42 -8.87 -3.31
C LYS A 311 -2.78 -9.47 -2.93
N TYR A 312 -2.81 -10.72 -2.49
CA TYR A 312 -4.03 -11.46 -2.18
C TYR A 312 -4.29 -11.50 -0.69
N SER A 313 -5.57 -11.52 -0.33
CA SER A 313 -6.06 -11.73 1.03
C SER A 313 -6.90 -12.99 1.08
N TYR A 314 -6.73 -13.78 2.14
CA TYR A 314 -7.45 -15.03 2.34
C TYR A 314 -7.72 -15.29 3.82
N GLU A 315 -8.73 -16.13 4.08
CA GLU A 315 -9.11 -16.56 5.41
C GLU A 315 -9.38 -18.06 5.41
N PHE A 316 -9.12 -18.73 6.53
CA PHE A 316 -9.67 -20.05 6.76
C PHE A 316 -11.04 -19.91 7.45
N LEU A 317 -12.10 -20.55 6.95
CA LEU A 317 -13.46 -20.33 7.47
C LEU A 317 -13.70 -20.81 8.91
N MET A 318 -12.81 -21.66 9.45
CA MET A 318 -12.81 -22.05 10.86
C MET A 318 -11.83 -21.21 11.70
N GLY A 319 -11.24 -20.17 11.10
CA GLY A 319 -10.35 -19.21 11.75
C GLY A 319 -9.22 -19.88 12.55
N PRO A 320 -8.95 -19.41 13.79
CA PRO A 320 -7.85 -19.90 14.62
C PRO A 320 -7.86 -21.41 14.89
N PHE A 321 -9.02 -22.09 14.77
CA PHE A 321 -9.11 -23.54 14.99
C PHE A 321 -8.38 -24.36 13.93
N VAL A 322 -8.19 -23.80 12.73
CA VAL A 322 -7.56 -24.50 11.60
C VAL A 322 -6.33 -23.79 11.06
N GLU A 323 -5.95 -22.63 11.58
CA GLU A 323 -4.78 -21.85 11.14
C GLU A 323 -3.43 -22.42 11.61
N VAL A 324 -3.42 -23.49 12.41
CA VAL A 324 -2.19 -24.06 12.98
C VAL A 324 -1.95 -25.47 12.45
N MET A 325 -0.68 -25.76 12.18
CA MET A 325 -0.18 -27.11 11.87
C MET A 325 0.88 -27.55 12.89
N GLN A 326 1.07 -28.86 13.04
CA GLN A 326 2.06 -29.45 13.94
C GLN A 326 3.17 -30.15 13.16
N CYS A 327 4.40 -29.66 13.27
CA CYS A 327 5.60 -30.34 12.77
C CYS A 327 6.16 -31.26 13.86
N GLY A 328 6.31 -32.56 13.58
CA GLY A 328 6.87 -33.53 14.53
C GLY A 328 8.29 -33.20 15.02
N LYS A 329 9.04 -32.35 14.31
CA LYS A 329 10.39 -31.90 14.70
C LYS A 329 10.42 -30.51 15.35
N HIS A 330 9.49 -29.62 15.01
CA HIS A 330 9.60 -28.19 15.29
C HIS A 330 8.41 -27.60 16.05
N GLY A 331 7.39 -28.41 16.36
CA GLY A 331 6.18 -28.00 17.04
C GLY A 331 5.19 -27.26 16.14
N ALA A 332 4.34 -26.45 16.76
CA ALA A 332 3.27 -25.70 16.11
C ALA A 332 3.80 -24.57 15.21
N PHE A 333 3.15 -24.34 14.09
CA PHE A 333 3.40 -23.20 13.20
C PHE A 333 2.10 -22.77 12.50
N ALA A 334 2.03 -21.51 12.09
CA ALA A 334 0.90 -20.98 11.34
C ALA A 334 0.87 -21.55 9.91
N LYS A 335 -0.32 -21.88 9.42
CA LYS A 335 -0.54 -22.19 8.00
C LYS A 335 -0.38 -20.91 7.19
N GLU A 336 0.46 -20.99 6.18
CA GLU A 336 0.64 -19.92 5.21
C GLU A 336 0.43 -20.48 3.81
N ILE A 337 -0.04 -19.65 2.89
CA ILE A 337 -0.24 -20.00 1.49
C ILE A 337 0.57 -19.01 0.65
N ALA A 338 1.55 -19.51 -0.10
CA ALA A 338 2.31 -18.67 -1.01
C ALA A 338 1.41 -18.03 -2.09
N SER A 339 1.78 -16.84 -2.56
CA SER A 339 1.01 -16.09 -3.58
C SER A 339 0.72 -16.91 -4.85
N GLN A 340 1.68 -17.72 -5.28
CA GLN A 340 1.55 -18.62 -6.44
C GLN A 340 0.48 -19.71 -6.24
N ASN A 341 0.29 -20.16 -5.00
CA ASN A 341 -0.71 -21.17 -4.66
C ASN A 341 -2.10 -20.52 -4.55
N ILE A 342 -2.19 -19.27 -4.09
CA ILE A 342 -3.44 -18.49 -4.20
C ILE A 342 -3.84 -18.31 -5.67
N GLU A 343 -2.89 -17.97 -6.55
CA GLU A 343 -3.14 -17.87 -7.99
C GLU A 343 -3.60 -19.19 -8.60
N LYS A 344 -3.00 -20.30 -8.18
CA LYS A 344 -3.42 -21.65 -8.56
C LYS A 344 -4.89 -21.89 -8.19
N LEU A 345 -5.31 -21.56 -6.97
CA LEU A 345 -6.71 -21.69 -6.54
C LEU A 345 -7.66 -20.76 -7.31
N ILE A 346 -7.25 -19.52 -7.58
CA ILE A 346 -8.05 -18.56 -8.37
C ILE A 346 -8.28 -19.11 -9.79
N ASN A 347 -7.22 -19.60 -10.43
CA ASN A 347 -7.28 -20.17 -11.78
C ASN A 347 -8.15 -21.43 -11.80
N TRP A 348 -8.01 -22.31 -10.79
CA TRP A 348 -8.89 -23.48 -10.62
C TRP A 348 -10.37 -23.08 -10.59
N CYS A 349 -10.71 -22.05 -9.81
CA CYS A 349 -12.08 -21.55 -9.74
C CYS A 349 -12.60 -20.93 -11.06
N GLN A 350 -11.72 -20.60 -12.01
CA GLN A 350 -12.13 -20.12 -13.33
C GLN A 350 -12.39 -21.26 -14.32
N SER A 351 -11.72 -22.40 -14.14
CA SER A 351 -11.82 -23.58 -15.02
C SER A 351 -12.85 -24.63 -14.57
N THR A 352 -13.35 -24.53 -13.34
CA THR A 352 -14.18 -25.56 -12.71
C THR A 352 -15.57 -25.04 -12.35
N GLU A 353 -16.57 -25.91 -12.32
CA GLU A 353 -17.92 -25.54 -11.88
C GLU A 353 -17.99 -25.30 -10.38
N SER A 354 -18.83 -24.35 -9.99
CA SER A 354 -19.12 -24.04 -8.59
C SER A 354 -20.22 -24.94 -8.04
N PHE A 355 -20.13 -25.27 -6.76
CA PHE A 355 -21.14 -26.01 -6.00
C PHE A 355 -22.02 -25.08 -5.16
N ASP A 356 -23.27 -25.48 -4.98
CA ASP A 356 -24.12 -24.93 -3.93
C ASP A 356 -23.76 -25.60 -2.59
N TRP A 357 -23.54 -24.79 -1.55
CA TRP A 357 -23.04 -25.29 -0.25
C TRP A 357 -24.00 -26.28 0.42
N GLU A 358 -25.32 -26.05 0.32
CA GLU A 358 -26.31 -26.94 0.92
C GLU A 358 -26.37 -28.26 0.16
N LYS A 359 -26.38 -28.21 -1.18
CA LYS A 359 -26.36 -29.42 -2.01
C LYS A 359 -25.11 -30.25 -1.77
N LEU A 360 -23.95 -29.60 -1.70
CA LEU A 360 -22.68 -30.27 -1.47
C LEU A 360 -22.65 -30.95 -0.10
N ASN A 361 -23.13 -30.28 0.96
CA ASN A 361 -23.22 -30.90 2.28
C ASN A 361 -24.18 -32.10 2.33
N VAL A 362 -25.32 -32.01 1.64
CA VAL A 362 -26.24 -33.15 1.51
C VAL A 362 -25.55 -34.31 0.82
N GLU A 363 -24.93 -34.08 -0.34
CA GLU A 363 -24.24 -35.11 -1.12
C GLU A 363 -23.14 -35.84 -0.33
N ILE A 364 -22.38 -35.12 0.50
CA ILE A 364 -21.26 -35.68 1.26
C ILE A 364 -21.72 -36.39 2.55
N PHE A 365 -22.59 -35.74 3.33
CA PHE A 365 -22.91 -36.15 4.71
C PHE A 365 -24.25 -36.87 4.85
N PHE A 366 -25.19 -36.70 3.91
CA PHE A 366 -26.56 -37.22 4.01
C PHE A 366 -26.94 -38.03 2.76
N ALA A 367 -27.01 -39.36 2.90
CA ALA A 367 -27.37 -40.26 1.79
C ALA A 367 -28.83 -40.11 1.27
N GLU A 368 -29.67 -39.32 1.94
CA GLU A 368 -31.09 -39.16 1.58
C GLU A 368 -31.36 -37.87 0.78
N LYS A 369 -31.89 -38.05 -0.44
CA LYS A 369 -32.47 -36.99 -1.26
C LYS A 369 -33.72 -36.40 -0.59
N LYS A 370 -33.57 -35.46 0.35
CA LYS A 370 -34.70 -34.59 0.73
C LYS A 370 -34.97 -33.57 -0.38
N LYS A 371 -36.17 -33.63 -0.96
CA LYS A 371 -36.70 -32.63 -1.90
C LYS A 371 -37.08 -31.35 -1.15
N SER A 372 -36.20 -30.35 -1.18
CA SER A 372 -36.48 -28.89 -1.20
C SER A 372 -35.16 -28.15 -0.93
N ALA A 373 -34.79 -27.01 -1.52
CA ALA A 373 -35.64 -25.88 -1.92
C ALA A 373 -35.00 -25.06 -3.07
N GLN A 374 -35.88 -24.47 -3.90
CA GLN A 374 -35.67 -23.40 -4.89
C GLN A 374 -34.52 -23.55 -5.92
N PRO A 375 -34.63 -22.92 -7.11
CA PRO A 375 -33.52 -22.91 -8.07
C PRO A 375 -32.31 -22.22 -7.43
N GLY A 376 -31.33 -23.04 -7.04
CA GLY A 376 -30.12 -22.60 -6.35
C GLY A 376 -29.44 -21.48 -7.11
N ARG A 377 -29.12 -20.39 -6.40
CA ARG A 377 -28.15 -19.41 -6.88
C ARG A 377 -26.89 -20.18 -7.29
N LYS A 378 -26.21 -19.77 -8.37
CA LYS A 378 -24.84 -20.22 -8.64
C LYS A 378 -24.04 -20.04 -7.34
N GLY A 379 -23.53 -21.13 -6.79
CA GLY A 379 -22.79 -21.08 -5.53
C GLY A 379 -21.42 -20.41 -5.71
N ASN A 380 -20.81 -19.99 -4.62
CA ASN A 380 -19.46 -19.39 -4.62
C ASN A 380 -18.41 -20.37 -4.09
N VAL A 381 -18.70 -21.67 -4.14
CA VAL A 381 -17.93 -22.72 -3.47
C VAL A 381 -17.33 -23.62 -4.54
N PHE A 382 -16.04 -23.89 -4.41
CA PHE A 382 -15.27 -24.72 -5.33
C PHE A 382 -14.59 -25.83 -4.55
N VAL A 383 -14.39 -26.98 -5.18
CA VAL A 383 -13.61 -28.08 -4.60
C VAL A 383 -12.33 -28.22 -5.39
N TYR A 384 -11.17 -28.10 -4.74
CA TYR A 384 -9.87 -28.36 -5.36
C TYR A 384 -9.65 -29.87 -5.44
N ASN A 385 -9.91 -30.45 -6.61
CA ASN A 385 -9.85 -31.89 -6.85
C ASN A 385 -9.25 -32.19 -8.23
N PRO A 386 -7.94 -31.96 -8.42
CA PRO A 386 -7.27 -32.12 -9.71
C PRO A 386 -7.27 -33.56 -10.25
N LYS A 387 -7.55 -34.56 -9.39
CA LYS A 387 -7.62 -35.98 -9.79
C LYS A 387 -9.05 -36.48 -10.03
N GLU A 388 -10.05 -35.60 -9.90
CA GLU A 388 -11.48 -35.93 -10.12
C GLU A 388 -11.98 -37.13 -9.29
N LEU A 389 -11.46 -37.29 -8.06
CA LEU A 389 -11.89 -38.36 -7.16
C LEU A 389 -13.31 -38.12 -6.64
N PRO A 390 -14.06 -39.16 -6.24
CA PRO A 390 -15.40 -39.00 -5.66
C PRO A 390 -15.41 -38.05 -4.45
N LEU A 391 -16.34 -37.09 -4.45
CA LEU A 391 -16.37 -36.00 -3.46
C LEU A 391 -16.55 -36.50 -2.03
N ASP A 392 -17.35 -37.55 -1.82
CA ASP A 392 -17.56 -38.18 -0.52
C ASP A 392 -16.30 -38.85 0.05
N LYS A 393 -15.35 -39.20 -0.82
CA LYS A 393 -14.07 -39.83 -0.44
C LYS A 393 -12.98 -38.83 -0.12
N VAL A 394 -13.06 -37.61 -0.67
CA VAL A 394 -12.04 -36.57 -0.47
C VAL A 394 -12.46 -35.46 0.48
N LEU A 395 -13.76 -35.24 0.67
CA LEU A 395 -14.26 -34.18 1.56
C LEU A 395 -14.71 -34.68 2.94
N ALA A 396 -14.79 -36.00 3.14
CA ALA A 396 -15.15 -36.58 4.42
C ALA A 396 -14.36 -37.84 4.72
N PHE A 397 -14.19 -38.11 6.01
CA PHE A 397 -13.71 -39.38 6.51
C PHE A 397 -14.69 -39.97 7.51
N GLU A 398 -14.72 -41.30 7.59
CA GLU A 398 -15.51 -42.02 8.57
C GLU A 398 -14.76 -42.12 9.90
N ASN A 399 -15.44 -41.78 10.98
CA ASN A 399 -14.95 -41.86 12.35
C ASN A 399 -15.87 -42.77 13.17
N GLU A 400 -15.28 -43.77 13.82
CA GLU A 400 -15.99 -44.64 14.75
C GLU A 400 -16.07 -43.98 16.12
N LEU A 401 -17.28 -43.64 16.56
CA LEU A 401 -17.55 -43.10 17.87
C LEU A 401 -18.10 -44.20 18.79
N ALA A 402 -17.42 -44.46 19.90
CA ALA A 402 -17.94 -45.35 20.94
C ALA A 402 -18.98 -44.60 21.78
N LEU A 403 -20.21 -45.10 21.77
CA LEU A 403 -21.30 -44.55 22.56
C LEU A 403 -21.25 -45.07 24.00
N PRO A 404 -21.85 -44.35 24.98
CA PRO A 404 -21.82 -44.74 26.39
C PRO A 404 -22.42 -46.12 26.69
N ASP A 405 -23.26 -46.65 25.80
CA ASP A 405 -23.89 -47.97 25.87
C ASP A 405 -23.02 -49.09 25.27
N GLY A 406 -21.79 -48.78 24.83
CA GLY A 406 -20.87 -49.72 24.21
C GLY A 406 -21.13 -49.98 22.72
N THR A 407 -22.15 -49.35 22.14
CA THR A 407 -22.38 -49.43 20.69
C THR A 407 -21.43 -48.50 19.92
N LYS A 408 -21.12 -48.87 18.68
CA LYS A 408 -20.29 -48.05 17.79
C LYS A 408 -21.20 -47.35 16.78
N ALA A 409 -21.07 -46.03 16.69
CA ALA A 409 -21.68 -45.24 15.62
C ALA A 409 -20.60 -44.80 14.64
N VAL A 410 -20.82 -45.04 13.34
CA VAL A 410 -19.98 -44.47 12.28
C VAL A 410 -20.52 -43.08 11.96
N THR A 411 -19.69 -42.06 12.14
CA THR A 411 -20.01 -40.67 11.81
C THR A 411 -19.08 -40.19 10.69
N LYS A 412 -19.59 -39.37 9.78
CA LYS A 412 -18.74 -38.70 8.78
C LYS A 412 -18.30 -37.34 9.31
N ALA A 413 -17.01 -37.07 9.27
CA ALA A 413 -16.40 -35.79 9.64
C ALA A 413 -15.77 -35.12 8.41
N ILE A 414 -15.63 -33.79 8.44
CA ILE A 414 -15.00 -33.00 7.37
C ILE A 414 -13.53 -33.39 7.22
N ASP A 415 -13.06 -33.53 5.97
CA ASP A 415 -11.64 -33.81 5.65
C ASP A 415 -11.05 -32.78 4.68
N TYR A 416 -11.34 -31.50 4.90
CA TYR A 416 -10.85 -30.40 4.06
C TYR A 416 -10.65 -29.13 4.88
N ASP A 417 -9.78 -28.25 4.38
CA ASP A 417 -9.73 -26.85 4.78
C ASP A 417 -10.61 -26.02 3.83
N ALA A 418 -11.40 -25.11 4.38
CA ALA A 418 -12.17 -24.15 3.58
C ALA A 418 -11.48 -22.80 3.58
N ILE A 419 -10.98 -22.39 2.42
CA ILE A 419 -10.22 -21.16 2.21
C ILE A 419 -11.10 -20.14 1.49
N HIS A 420 -11.39 -19.01 2.13
CA HIS A 420 -12.09 -17.90 1.51
C HIS A 420 -11.08 -16.95 0.84
N LEU A 421 -11.24 -16.74 -0.47
CA LEU A 421 -10.45 -15.84 -1.29
C LEU A 421 -11.17 -14.50 -1.45
N LEU A 422 -10.72 -13.48 -0.70
CA LEU A 422 -11.44 -12.20 -0.61
C LEU A 422 -11.47 -11.45 -1.95
N SER A 423 -10.40 -11.55 -2.74
CA SER A 423 -10.28 -10.86 -4.04
C SER A 423 -11.34 -11.29 -5.06
N THR A 424 -11.78 -12.55 -4.99
CA THR A 424 -12.78 -13.12 -5.91
C THR A 424 -14.12 -13.42 -5.22
N ARG A 425 -14.19 -13.29 -3.89
CA ARG A 425 -15.33 -13.68 -3.04
C ARG A 425 -15.73 -15.14 -3.25
N ARG A 426 -14.74 -16.01 -3.42
CA ARG A 426 -14.92 -17.46 -3.64
C ARG A 426 -14.40 -18.22 -2.44
N THR A 427 -15.06 -19.32 -2.10
CA THR A 427 -14.59 -20.27 -1.09
C THR A 427 -14.11 -21.52 -1.80
N VAL A 428 -12.90 -21.98 -1.48
CA VAL A 428 -12.32 -23.20 -2.01
C VAL A 428 -12.15 -24.21 -0.89
N LEU A 429 -12.79 -25.36 -1.06
CA LEU A 429 -12.56 -26.53 -0.23
C LEU A 429 -11.32 -27.25 -0.75
N VAL A 430 -10.29 -27.33 0.07
CA VAL A 430 -9.05 -28.04 -0.22
C VAL A 430 -9.04 -29.32 0.62
N PRO A 431 -9.37 -30.48 0.02
CA PRO A 431 -9.22 -31.77 0.67
C PRO A 431 -7.88 -31.93 1.35
N ARG A 432 -7.86 -32.64 2.48
CA ARG A 432 -6.64 -32.97 3.22
C ARG A 432 -5.56 -33.60 2.34
N LEU A 433 -5.98 -34.41 1.37
CA LEU A 433 -5.13 -35.06 0.37
C LEU A 433 -4.28 -34.08 -0.45
N TYR A 434 -4.71 -32.83 -0.61
CA TYR A 434 -4.07 -31.84 -1.48
C TYR A 434 -3.50 -30.64 -0.72
N LEU A 435 -3.42 -30.70 0.62
CA LEU A 435 -2.93 -29.57 1.41
C LEU A 435 -1.46 -29.26 1.12
N ASP A 436 -0.65 -30.26 0.82
CA ASP A 436 0.77 -30.11 0.46
C ASP A 436 1.00 -29.40 -0.87
N GLU A 437 0.00 -29.39 -1.74
CA GLU A 437 0.03 -28.65 -3.00
C GLU A 437 -0.31 -27.16 -2.85
N ILE A 438 -0.92 -26.77 -1.73
CA ILE A 438 -1.51 -25.43 -1.53
C ILE A 438 -0.87 -24.70 -0.36
N ILE A 439 -0.75 -25.35 0.79
CA ILE A 439 -0.21 -24.77 2.02
C ILE A 439 1.31 -24.91 2.00
N ASP A 440 2.00 -23.92 2.55
CA ASP A 440 3.46 -23.94 2.64
C ASP A 440 3.93 -24.96 3.71
N PRO A 441 5.05 -25.67 3.46
CA PRO A 441 5.61 -26.57 4.45
C PRO A 441 6.11 -25.78 5.67
N CYS A 442 6.41 -26.51 6.74
CA CYS A 442 7.00 -25.94 7.95
C CYS A 442 8.23 -25.08 7.58
N PRO A 443 8.29 -23.83 8.04
CA PRO A 443 9.32 -22.88 7.62
C PRO A 443 10.73 -23.30 8.04
N LYS A 444 10.85 -24.17 9.07
CA LYS A 444 12.13 -24.66 9.58
C LYS A 444 12.67 -25.88 8.83
N CYS A 445 11.87 -26.93 8.60
CA CYS A 445 12.35 -28.12 7.86
C CYS A 445 12.10 -28.05 6.35
N LYS A 446 11.18 -27.20 5.88
CA LYS A 446 10.75 -27.09 4.48
C LYS A 446 10.28 -28.44 3.88
N SER A 447 9.68 -29.29 4.71
CA SER A 447 9.22 -30.64 4.34
C SER A 447 7.84 -30.93 4.90
N TRP A 448 7.07 -31.77 4.18
CA TRP A 448 5.76 -32.30 4.55
C TRP A 448 5.76 -33.61 5.33
N GLU A 449 6.93 -34.24 5.47
CA GLU A 449 7.07 -35.62 5.96
C GLU A 449 6.75 -35.82 7.46
N ALA A 450 6.45 -34.77 8.21
CA ALA A 450 6.28 -34.83 9.66
C ALA A 450 5.02 -34.13 10.17
N PHE A 451 3.98 -33.95 9.35
CA PHE A 451 2.77 -33.23 9.77
C PHE A 451 1.70 -34.13 10.36
N ILE A 452 1.18 -33.69 11.50
CA ILE A 452 -0.03 -34.21 12.11
C ILE A 452 -1.09 -33.12 11.95
N VAL A 453 -2.10 -33.36 11.12
CA VAL A 453 -3.29 -32.50 11.03
C VAL A 453 -4.36 -33.14 11.93
N ASN A 454 -4.84 -32.40 12.93
CA ASN A 454 -5.87 -32.85 13.88
C ASN A 454 -5.58 -34.23 14.53
N ASN A 455 -4.37 -34.44 15.04
CA ASN A 455 -3.95 -35.70 15.70
C ASN A 455 -4.06 -36.97 14.84
N GLN A 456 -4.10 -36.86 13.51
CA GLN A 456 -4.12 -38.01 12.59
C GLN A 456 -2.97 -37.93 11.57
N PRO A 457 -2.38 -39.08 11.16
CA PRO A 457 -1.31 -39.11 10.14
C PRO A 457 -1.83 -38.77 8.73
N PRO A 458 -0.97 -38.35 7.78
CA PRO A 458 -1.36 -38.13 6.38
C PRO A 458 -1.89 -39.43 5.75
N ARG A 459 -2.99 -39.36 4.98
CA ARG A 459 -3.44 -40.49 4.15
C ARG A 459 -2.58 -40.53 2.88
N SER A 460 -1.90 -41.66 2.65
CA SER A 460 -1.30 -41.96 1.34
C SER A 460 -2.42 -42.13 0.32
N GLY A 461 -2.31 -41.49 -0.84
CA GLY A 461 -3.32 -41.49 -1.91
C GLY A 461 -3.57 -42.83 -2.61
N ASP A 462 -3.20 -43.93 -2.00
CA ASP A 462 -3.41 -45.30 -2.46
C ASP A 462 -4.25 -46.07 -1.42
N SER A 463 -5.55 -45.78 -1.38
CA SER A 463 -6.55 -46.66 -0.75
C SER A 463 -7.94 -46.40 -1.30
#